data_AF-W1PPT8-F1
#
_entry.id   AF-W1PPT8-F1
#
_cell.length_a   1.000
_cell.length_b   1.000
_cell.length_c   1.000
_cell.angle_alpha   90.00
_cell.angle_beta   90.00
_cell.angle_gamma   90.00
#
_symmetry.space_group_name_H-M   'P 1'
#
loop_
_entity.id
_entity.type
_entity.pdbx_description
1 polymer ?
#
loop_
_entity_poly.entity_id
_entity_poly.type
_entity_poly.pdbx_seq_one_letter_code
_entity_poly.pdbx_strand_id
1 'polypeptide(L)'
;MGDSEEVSWVSTCTITPSLASQEQHLELGPSQIFMLTIKYIQKALLLPKSDPNLDPDFSSSSRESILHRRKTSLSECLSHNDAGVDFYMPRRSISL
;
A
#
# COMPACT_ATOMS: atom_id res chain seq x y z
N MET A 1 15.90 0.09 31.90
CA MET A 1 15.83 -1.06 30.97
C MET A 1 14.45 -0.97 30.35
N GLY A 2 14.37 -0.50 29.10
CA GLY A 2 13.09 -0.32 28.41
C GLY A 2 12.89 -1.50 27.47
N ASP A 3 11.78 -2.20 27.63
CA ASP A 3 11.41 -3.33 26.80
C ASP A 3 11.36 -2.87 25.34
N SER A 4 12.28 -3.38 24.53
CA SER A 4 12.23 -3.18 23.08
C SER A 4 11.07 -4.02 22.58
N GLU A 5 9.94 -3.39 22.23
CA GLU A 5 8.82 -4.08 21.60
C GLU A 5 9.33 -4.80 20.33
N GLU A 6 9.36 -6.13 20.38
CA GLU A 6 9.85 -6.94 19.28
C GLU A 6 8.78 -6.98 18.17
N VAL A 7 9.07 -6.32 17.05
CA VAL A 7 8.22 -6.36 15.87
C VAL A 7 8.28 -7.78 15.29
N SER A 8 7.14 -8.48 15.29
CA SER A 8 7.03 -9.82 14.73
C SER A 8 6.29 -9.82 13.38
N TRP A 9 6.77 -10.64 12.46
CA TRP A 9 6.09 -10.88 11.19
C TRP A 9 4.81 -11.69 11.43
N VAL A 10 3.66 -11.11 11.10
CA VAL A 10 2.35 -11.74 11.36
C VAL A 10 1.84 -12.55 10.16
N SER A 11 2.13 -12.13 8.92
CA SER A 11 1.68 -12.82 7.71
C SER A 11 2.48 -12.36 6.49
N THR A 12 2.82 -13.31 5.61
CA THR A 12 3.33 -13.04 4.25
C THR A 12 2.39 -13.72 3.27
N CYS A 13 1.88 -12.99 2.27
CA CYS A 13 0.99 -13.55 1.26
C CYS A 13 1.10 -12.80 -0.08
N THR A 14 0.81 -13.51 -1.16
CA THR A 14 0.57 -12.91 -2.48
C THR A 14 -0.90 -12.53 -2.60
N ILE A 15 -1.20 -11.31 -3.03
CA ILE A 15 -2.56 -10.83 -3.23
C ILE A 15 -2.78 -10.63 -4.73
N THR A 16 -3.78 -11.30 -5.28
CA THR A 16 -4.20 -11.16 -6.68
C THR A 16 -5.38 -10.19 -6.77
N PRO A 17 -5.59 -9.54 -7.92
CA PRO A 17 -6.83 -8.81 -8.20
C PRO A 17 -8.06 -9.71 -8.02
N SER A 18 -9.16 -9.14 -7.54
CA SER A 18 -10.43 -9.85 -7.33
C SER A 18 -11.14 -10.20 -8.64
N LEU A 19 -10.91 -9.40 -9.69
CA LEU A 19 -11.38 -9.65 -11.04
C LEU A 19 -10.20 -10.01 -11.92
N ALA A 20 -10.40 -10.95 -12.85
CA ALA A 20 -9.40 -11.26 -13.84
C ALA A 20 -9.12 -10.00 -14.67
N SER A 21 -7.98 -9.37 -14.43
CA SER A 21 -7.47 -8.31 -15.31
C SER A 21 -7.32 -8.91 -16.69
N GLN A 22 -7.82 -8.22 -17.73
CA GLN A 22 -7.35 -8.49 -19.07
C GLN A 22 -5.82 -8.30 -19.09
N GLU A 23 -5.09 -9.05 -19.91
CA GLU A 23 -3.65 -8.88 -20.07
C GLU A 23 -3.38 -7.45 -20.57
N GLN A 24 -3.03 -6.55 -19.66
CA GLN A 24 -2.68 -5.19 -19.99
C GLN A 24 -1.17 -5.10 -20.14
N HIS A 25 -0.72 -4.86 -21.36
CA HIS A 25 0.66 -4.56 -21.64
C HIS A 25 0.89 -3.07 -21.41
N LEU A 26 1.57 -2.74 -20.31
CA LEU A 26 2.05 -1.39 -20.04
C LEU A 26 3.40 -1.18 -20.73
N GLU A 27 3.43 -0.31 -21.74
CA GLU A 27 4.69 0.11 -22.36
C GLU A 27 5.44 1.07 -21.44
N LEU A 28 6.74 0.82 -21.28
CA LEU A 28 7.59 1.64 -20.42
C LEU A 28 8.27 2.75 -21.22
N GLY A 29 8.05 4.00 -20.81
CA GLY A 29 8.79 5.14 -21.33
C GLY A 29 10.23 5.22 -20.78
N PRO A 30 11.15 5.94 -21.44
CA PRO A 30 12.53 6.08 -20.98
C PRO A 30 12.70 6.58 -19.54
N SER A 31 11.83 7.49 -19.09
CA SER A 31 11.83 7.99 -17.70
C SER A 31 11.42 6.92 -16.68
N GLN A 32 10.50 6.03 -17.04
CA GLN A 32 10.05 4.93 -16.19
C GLN A 32 11.14 3.85 -16.08
N ILE A 33 11.85 3.57 -17.17
CA ILE A 33 13.01 2.66 -17.18
C ILE A 33 14.11 3.18 -16.23
N PHE A 34 14.39 4.48 -16.24
CA PHE A 34 15.33 5.06 -15.28
C PHE A 34 14.87 4.84 -13.83
N MET A 35 13.57 4.98 -13.53
CA MET A 35 13.04 4.72 -12.18
C MET A 35 13.22 3.26 -11.73
N LEU A 36 13.24 2.28 -12.65
CA LEU A 36 13.51 0.88 -12.30
C LEU A 36 14.94 0.66 -11.79
N THR A 37 15.87 1.55 -12.11
CA THR A 37 17.26 1.49 -11.60
C THR A 37 17.38 2.05 -10.17
N ILE A 38 16.33 2.69 -9.66
CA ILE A 38 16.27 3.23 -8.30
C ILE A 38 15.83 2.13 -7.33
N LYS A 39 16.22 2.23 -6.06
CA LYS A 39 15.75 1.34 -4.98
C LYS A 39 14.23 1.48 -4.79
N TYR A 40 13.59 0.42 -4.28
CA TYR A 40 12.17 0.43 -3.90
C TYR A 40 11.84 1.62 -2.98
N ILE A 41 10.72 2.28 -3.27
CA ILE A 41 10.19 3.35 -2.42
C ILE A 41 9.58 2.69 -1.18
N GLN A 42 10.15 2.98 -0.01
CA GLN A 42 9.63 2.55 1.28
C GLN A 42 8.89 3.70 1.96
N LYS A 43 7.58 3.54 2.20
CA LYS A 43 6.75 4.48 2.96
C LYS A 43 6.01 3.74 4.06
N ALA A 44 5.88 4.37 5.22
CA ALA A 44 5.12 3.87 6.35
C ALA A 44 4.00 4.85 6.72
N LEU A 45 2.86 4.32 7.15
CA LEU A 45 1.74 5.10 7.66
C LEU A 45 1.53 4.73 9.13
N LEU A 46 1.55 5.74 10.01
CA LEU A 46 1.20 5.57 11.40
C LEU A 46 -0.28 5.94 11.56
N LEU A 47 -1.10 4.97 12.00
CA LEU A 47 -2.51 5.21 12.30
C LEU A 47 -2.67 5.36 13.80
N PRO A 48 -3.42 6.37 14.28
CA PRO A 48 -3.75 6.48 15.69
C PRO A 48 -4.57 5.25 16.11
N LYS A 49 -4.42 4.84 17.37
CA LYS A 49 -5.23 3.78 17.95
C LYS A 49 -6.71 4.19 17.89
N SER A 50 -7.56 3.35 17.33
CA SER A 50 -9.00 3.62 17.26
C SER A 50 -9.55 3.86 18.65
N ASP A 51 -10.27 4.97 18.85
CA ASP A 51 -11.01 5.21 20.08
C ASP A 51 -12.16 4.20 20.15
N PRO A 52 -12.21 3.33 21.17
CA PRO A 52 -13.25 2.32 21.29
C PRO A 52 -14.67 2.89 21.39
N ASN A 53 -14.81 4.19 21.70
CA ASN A 53 -16.10 4.87 21.79
C ASN A 53 -16.61 5.44 20.46
N LEU A 54 -15.72 5.61 19.47
CA LEU A 54 -16.06 6.25 18.19
C LEU A 54 -16.33 5.25 17.07
N ASP A 55 -15.75 4.05 17.15
CA ASP A 55 -15.97 2.99 16.17
C ASP A 55 -15.95 1.61 16.85
N PRO A 56 -17.13 1.13 17.34
CA PRO A 56 -17.23 -0.12 18.06
C PRO A 56 -16.83 -1.33 17.21
N ASP A 57 -16.98 -1.25 15.89
CA ASP A 57 -16.63 -2.31 14.94
C ASP A 57 -15.11 -2.46 14.79
N PHE A 58 -14.35 -1.37 14.90
CA PHE A 58 -12.88 -1.45 14.92
C PHE A 58 -12.35 -1.88 16.28
N SER A 59 -12.97 -1.42 17.36
CA SER A 59 -12.53 -1.70 18.73
C SER A 59 -12.62 -3.18 19.12
N SER A 60 -13.55 -3.92 18.52
CA SER A 60 -13.83 -5.33 18.78
C SER A 60 -13.24 -6.29 17.73
N SER A 61 -12.65 -5.75 16.66
CA SER A 61 -12.14 -6.55 15.55
C SER A 61 -10.84 -7.30 15.94
N SER A 62 -10.83 -8.62 15.76
CA SER A 62 -9.61 -9.41 15.94
C SER A 62 -8.56 -9.03 14.90
N ARG A 63 -7.27 -9.19 15.23
CA ARG A 63 -6.16 -8.96 14.30
C ARG A 63 -6.35 -9.69 12.97
N GLU A 64 -6.86 -10.92 13.03
CA GLU A 64 -7.14 -11.78 11.89
C GLU A 64 -8.25 -11.18 11.00
N SER A 65 -9.30 -10.61 11.59
CA SER A 65 -10.37 -9.91 10.85
C SER A 65 -9.89 -8.64 10.15
N ILE A 66 -9.00 -7.86 10.78
CA ILE A 66 -8.40 -6.66 10.18
C ILE A 66 -7.52 -7.06 9.00
N LEU A 67 -6.68 -8.10 9.17
CA LEU A 67 -5.83 -8.60 8.09
C LEU A 67 -6.68 -9.12 6.93
N HIS A 68 -7.75 -9.87 7.20
CA HIS A 68 -8.67 -10.34 6.18
C HIS A 68 -9.30 -9.16 5.41
N ARG A 69 -9.88 -8.19 6.12
CA ARG A 69 -10.50 -6.99 5.50
C ARG A 69 -9.50 -6.22 4.62
N ARG A 70 -8.26 -6.04 5.08
CA ARG A 70 -7.21 -5.36 4.29
C ARG A 70 -6.82 -6.16 3.04
N LYS A 71 -6.69 -7.49 3.15
CA LYS A 71 -6.38 -8.36 2.00
C LYS A 71 -7.48 -8.31 0.94
N THR A 72 -8.75 -8.41 1.36
CA THR A 72 -9.91 -8.30 0.48
C THR A 72 -9.98 -6.93 -0.19
N SER A 73 -9.91 -5.86 0.59
CA SER A 73 -9.97 -4.49 0.06
C SER A 73 -8.83 -4.20 -0.92
N LEU A 74 -7.60 -4.67 -0.62
CA LEU A 74 -6.49 -4.51 -1.56
C LEU A 74 -6.69 -5.33 -2.84
N SER A 75 -7.20 -6.55 -2.74
CA SER A 75 -7.55 -7.38 -3.91
C SER A 75 -8.56 -6.67 -4.82
N GLU A 76 -9.58 -6.02 -4.24
CA GLU A 76 -10.55 -5.21 -4.99
C GLU A 76 -9.93 -3.96 -5.60
N CYS A 77 -9.07 -3.25 -4.87
CA CYS A 77 -8.38 -2.07 -5.40
C CYS A 77 -7.45 -2.41 -6.57
N LEU A 78 -6.77 -3.56 -6.53
CA LEU A 78 -5.90 -4.01 -7.60
C LEU A 78 -6.66 -4.28 -8.91
N SER A 79 -7.94 -4.65 -8.84
CA SER A 79 -8.80 -4.85 -10.02
C SER A 79 -9.15 -3.56 -10.76
N HIS A 80 -8.93 -2.39 -10.15
CA HIS A 80 -9.30 -1.08 -10.72
C HIS A 80 -8.10 -0.19 -11.01
N ASN A 81 -6.89 -0.59 -10.61
CA ASN A 81 -5.66 0.16 -10.88
C ASN A 81 -5.11 -0.18 -12.27
N ASP A 82 -5.91 0.11 -13.29
CA ASP A 82 -5.53 0.12 -14.70
C ASP A 82 -5.21 1.55 -15.13
N ALA A 83 -4.08 2.12 -14.69
CA ALA A 83 -3.52 3.32 -15.31
C ALA A 83 -2.15 3.64 -14.74
N GLY A 84 -1.25 4.04 -15.63
CA GLY A 84 0.07 4.56 -15.32
C GLY A 84 0.01 5.60 -14.20
N VAL A 85 0.81 5.36 -13.17
CA VAL A 85 1.10 6.36 -12.15
C VAL A 85 1.89 7.46 -12.84
N ASP A 86 1.22 8.50 -13.32
CA ASP A 86 1.84 9.78 -13.61
C ASP A 86 2.39 10.33 -12.29
N PHE A 87 3.65 9.97 -12.00
CA PHE A 87 4.43 10.59 -10.95
C PHE A 87 4.66 12.05 -11.36
N TYR A 88 3.70 12.91 -11.02
CA TYR A 88 3.86 14.35 -11.07
C TYR A 88 4.96 14.73 -10.06
N MET A 89 6.21 14.79 -10.52
CA MET A 89 7.30 15.38 -9.77
C MET A 89 7.06 16.90 -9.77
N PRO A 90 6.82 17.56 -8.62
CA PRO A 90 6.82 19.01 -8.59
C PRO A 90 8.26 19.45 -8.91
N ARG A 91 8.48 19.92 -10.14
CA ARG A 91 9.64 20.75 -10.46
C ARG A 91 9.52 22.00 -9.59
N ARG A 92 10.09 21.96 -8.38
CA ARG A 92 10.53 23.18 -7.71
C ARG A 92 11.65 23.74 -8.57
N SER A 93 11.28 24.55 -9.55
CA SER A 93 12.16 25.52 -10.18
C SER A 93 12.55 26.48 -9.05
N ILE A 94 13.70 26.23 -8.44
CA ILE A 94 14.40 27.29 -7.73
C ILE A 94 15.03 28.11 -8.85
N SER A 95 14.39 29.25 -9.13
CA SER A 95 14.95 30.29 -9.97
C SER A 95 15.78 31.20 -9.08
N LEU A 96 17.08 31.25 -9.40
CA LEU A 96 18.15 32.16 -8.98
C LEU A 96 18.28 32.45 -7.46
#